data_AF-A0A8B7IY45-F1
#
_entry.id   AF-A0A8B7IY45-F1
#
_cell.length_a   1.000
_cell.length_b   1.000
_cell.length_c   1.000
_cell.angle_alpha   90.00
_cell.angle_beta   90.00
_cell.angle_gamma   90.00
#
_symmetry.space_group_name_H-M   'P 1'
#
loop_
_entity.id
_entity.type
_entity.pdbx_description
1 polymer ?
#
loop_
_entity_poly.entity_id
_entity_poly.type
_entity_poly.pdbx_seq_one_letter_code
_entity_poly.pdbx_strand_id
1 'polypeptide(L)'
;MLRVASAALGMGPQHAMQIAERLYTQGYISYPRTETTHYPENFDLKGCLRQQANNPYWAETVKALLSEGINRPRKGHDAGDHPPITPMRAATEAEL
;
A
#
# COMPACT_ATOMS: atom_id res chain seq x y z
N MET A 1 -8.97 -4.19 3.50
CA MET A 1 -8.96 -4.33 2.02
C MET A 1 -10.25 -4.90 1.45
N LEU A 2 -10.61 -6.17 1.71
CA LEU A 2 -11.72 -6.87 1.03
C LEU A 2 -13.08 -6.15 1.07
N ARG A 3 -13.46 -5.60 2.23
CA ARG A 3 -14.72 -4.82 2.36
C ARG A 3 -14.77 -3.63 1.40
N VAL A 4 -13.67 -2.90 1.26
CA VAL A 4 -13.58 -1.72 0.37
C VAL A 4 -13.58 -2.15 -1.10
N ALA A 5 -12.85 -3.21 -1.45
CA ALA A 5 -12.83 -3.74 -2.82
C ALA A 5 -14.25 -4.16 -3.29
N SER A 6 -15.04 -4.77 -2.41
CA SER A 6 -16.43 -5.11 -2.73
C SER A 6 -17.31 -3.87 -2.88
N ALA A 7 -17.27 -2.95 -1.90
CA ALA A 7 -18.19 -1.82 -1.88
C ALA A 7 -17.88 -0.75 -2.94
N ALA A 8 -16.59 -0.48 -3.19
CA ALA A 8 -16.15 0.61 -4.06
C ALA A 8 -15.77 0.14 -5.48
N LEU A 9 -15.30 -1.11 -5.63
CA LEU A 9 -14.77 -1.63 -6.91
C LEU A 9 -15.59 -2.80 -7.47
N GLY A 10 -16.65 -3.23 -6.77
CA GLY A 10 -17.49 -4.35 -7.20
C GLY A 10 -16.78 -5.72 -7.22
N MET A 11 -15.65 -5.85 -6.53
CA MET A 11 -14.86 -7.09 -6.53
C MET A 11 -15.29 -8.03 -5.41
N GLY A 12 -15.69 -9.25 -5.78
CA GLY A 12 -15.93 -10.32 -4.80
C GLY A 12 -14.66 -10.64 -3.99
N PRO A 13 -14.77 -11.08 -2.71
CA PRO A 13 -13.62 -11.27 -1.83
C PRO A 13 -12.52 -12.19 -2.41
N GLN A 14 -12.92 -13.29 -3.06
CA GLN A 14 -11.98 -14.22 -3.69
C GLN A 14 -11.22 -13.57 -4.86
N HIS A 15 -11.94 -12.85 -5.73
CA HIS A 15 -11.34 -12.15 -6.87
C HIS A 15 -10.37 -11.06 -6.41
N ALA A 16 -10.77 -10.25 -5.42
CA ALA A 16 -9.91 -9.21 -4.85
C ALA A 16 -8.61 -9.80 -4.25
N MET A 17 -8.71 -10.94 -3.55
CA MET A 17 -7.53 -11.60 -2.97
C MET A 17 -6.60 -12.18 -4.05
N GLN A 18 -7.15 -12.80 -5.10
CA GLN A 18 -6.35 -13.31 -6.23
C GLN A 18 -5.56 -12.19 -6.93
N ILE A 19 -6.19 -11.04 -7.16
CA ILE A 19 -5.51 -9.85 -7.71
C ILE A 19 -4.40 -9.39 -6.76
N ALA A 20 -4.70 -9.26 -5.47
CA ALA A 20 -3.73 -8.80 -4.48
C ALA A 20 -2.51 -9.75 -4.39
N GLU A 21 -2.71 -11.07 -4.46
CA GLU A 21 -1.62 -12.05 -4.50
C GLU A 21 -0.75 -11.92 -5.75
N ARG A 22 -1.36 -11.66 -6.92
CA ARG A 22 -0.62 -11.39 -8.16
C ARG A 22 0.22 -10.11 -8.03
N LEU A 23 -0.35 -9.03 -7.49
CA LEU A 23 0.37 -7.77 -7.24
C LEU A 23 1.53 -7.96 -6.27
N TYR A 24 1.35 -8.75 -5.21
CA TYR A 24 2.42 -9.13 -4.29
C TYR A 24 3.53 -9.90 -4.99
N THR A 25 3.17 -10.90 -5.80
CA THR A 25 4.13 -11.75 -6.53
C THR A 25 4.97 -10.92 -7.51
N GLN A 26 4.39 -9.86 -8.09
CA GLN A 26 5.05 -8.89 -8.97
C GLN A 26 5.79 -7.77 -8.22
N GLY A 27 5.77 -7.79 -6.89
CA GLY A 27 6.46 -6.84 -6.02
C GLY A 27 5.82 -5.45 -5.92
N TYR A 28 4.55 -5.30 -6.31
CA TYR A 28 3.84 -4.01 -6.23
C TYR A 28 3.36 -3.67 -4.83
N ILE A 29 2.96 -4.67 -4.05
CA ILE A 29 2.46 -4.49 -2.68
C ILE A 29 3.14 -5.46 -1.71
N SER A 30 3.10 -5.15 -0.42
CA SER A 30 3.41 -6.11 0.64
C SER A 30 2.37 -7.23 0.72
N TYR A 31 2.69 -8.29 1.48
CA TYR A 31 1.86 -9.49 1.53
C TYR A 31 0.40 -9.18 1.94
N PRO A 32 -0.62 -9.59 1.15
CA PRO A 32 -1.97 -9.07 1.29
C PRO A 32 -2.84 -9.80 2.33
N ARG A 33 -2.27 -10.81 3.01
CA ARG A 33 -2.93 -11.57 4.07
C ARG A 33 -2.25 -11.22 5.40
N THR A 34 -2.73 -10.14 6.01
CA THR A 34 -2.24 -9.67 7.30
C THR A 34 -3.39 -9.11 8.14
N GLU A 35 -3.32 -9.33 9.46
CA GLU A 35 -4.18 -8.69 10.46
C GLU A 35 -3.53 -7.43 11.07
N THR A 36 -2.24 -7.24 10.83
CA THR A 36 -1.47 -6.10 11.31
C THR A 36 -1.91 -4.80 10.63
N THR A 37 -2.11 -3.79 11.47
CA THR A 37 -2.44 -2.42 11.10
C THR A 37 -1.41 -1.41 11.63
N HIS A 38 -0.38 -1.90 12.30
CA HIS A 38 0.74 -1.13 12.84
C HIS A 38 1.97 -1.23 11.93
N TYR A 39 2.54 -0.09 11.54
CA TYR A 39 3.83 -0.09 10.84
C TYR A 39 4.97 -0.36 11.82
N PRO A 40 5.90 -1.28 11.51
CA PRO A 40 7.11 -1.45 12.32
C PRO A 40 7.93 -0.15 12.43
N GLU A 41 8.59 0.06 13.56
CA GLU A 41 9.39 1.28 13.82
C GLU A 41 10.54 1.46 12.81
N ASN A 42 11.05 0.36 12.25
CA ASN A 42 12.12 0.34 11.25
C ASN A 42 11.61 0.37 9.80
N PHE A 43 10.30 0.52 9.58
CA PHE A 43 9.72 0.52 8.23
C PHE A 43 10.01 1.84 7.50
N ASP A 44 10.61 1.78 6.30
CA ASP A 44 10.94 2.97 5.50
C ASP A 44 9.72 3.55 4.76
N LEU A 45 8.86 4.23 5.51
CA LEU A 45 7.68 4.92 4.98
C LEU A 45 8.05 5.99 3.92
N LYS A 46 9.17 6.70 4.12
CA LYS A 46 9.63 7.73 3.18
C LYS A 46 10.08 7.09 1.87
N GLY A 47 10.76 5.95 1.92
CA GLY A 47 11.14 5.16 0.74
C GLY A 47 9.93 4.76 -0.10
N CYS A 48 8.92 4.15 0.52
CA CYS A 48 7.67 3.79 -0.17
C CYS A 48 6.98 5.02 -0.78
N LEU A 49 6.94 6.14 -0.05
CA LEU A 49 6.32 7.37 -0.53
C LEU A 49 7.08 7.97 -1.74
N ARG A 50 8.42 7.95 -1.72
CA ARG A 50 9.26 8.42 -2.85
C ARG A 50 9.01 7.65 -4.14
N GLN A 51 8.75 6.34 -4.05
CA GLN A 51 8.39 5.54 -5.23
C GLN A 51 7.15 6.09 -5.94
N GLN A 52 6.24 6.73 -5.21
CA GLN A 52 4.98 7.24 -5.73
C GLN A 52 5.05 8.69 -6.27
N ALA A 53 6.22 9.35 -6.19
CA ALA A 53 6.37 10.78 -6.48
C ALA A 53 6.20 11.17 -7.96
N ASN A 54 6.21 10.19 -8.87
CA ASN A 54 6.14 10.41 -10.31
C ASN A 54 4.78 9.99 -10.92
N ASN A 55 3.82 9.54 -10.12
CA ASN A 55 2.51 9.15 -10.64
C ASN A 55 1.65 10.40 -10.96
N PRO A 56 1.08 10.52 -12.18
CA PRO A 56 0.38 11.73 -12.59
C PRO A 56 -0.84 12.08 -11.74
N TYR A 57 -1.47 11.11 -11.07
CA TYR A 57 -2.68 11.34 -10.28
C TYR A 57 -2.41 11.93 -8.90
N TRP A 58 -1.22 11.71 -8.31
CA TRP A 58 -0.91 12.13 -6.93
C TRP A 58 0.51 12.63 -6.70
N ALA A 59 1.33 12.79 -7.75
CA ALA A 59 2.72 13.24 -7.67
C ALA A 59 2.89 14.52 -6.85
N GLU A 60 2.06 15.53 -7.10
CA GLU A 60 2.18 16.83 -6.42
C GLU A 60 1.90 16.71 -4.91
N THR A 61 0.89 15.96 -4.52
CA THR A 61 0.59 15.66 -3.11
C THR A 61 1.75 14.91 -2.43
N VAL A 62 2.33 13.93 -3.12
CA VAL A 62 3.46 13.15 -2.60
C VAL A 62 4.71 14.03 -2.42
N LYS A 63 5.04 14.87 -3.40
CA LYS A 63 6.18 15.79 -3.33
C LYS A 63 6.02 16.81 -2.21
N ALA A 64 4.81 17.39 -2.06
CA ALA A 64 4.51 18.32 -0.97
C ALA A 64 4.71 17.62 0.40
N LEU A 65 4.14 16.43 0.57
CA LEU A 65 4.27 15.66 1.82
C LEU A 65 5.72 15.26 2.14
N LEU A 66 6.53 14.95 1.12
CA LEU A 66 7.96 14.67 1.30
C LEU A 66 8.77 15.92 1.69
N SER A 67 8.36 17.10 1.22
CA SER A 67 8.99 18.39 1.54
C SER A 67 8.64 18.87 2.94
N GLU A 68 7.36 18.83 3.31
CA GLU A 68 6.86 19.23 4.63
C GLU A 68 7.25 18.24 5.73
N GLY A 69 7.40 16.97 5.36
CA GLY A 69 7.70 15.87 6.27
C GLY A 69 6.47 14.99 6.51
N ILE A 70 6.69 13.68 6.54
CA ILE A 70 5.60 12.72 6.80
C ILE A 70 5.16 12.77 8.26
N ASN A 71 3.85 12.79 8.46
CA ASN A 71 3.28 12.53 9.78
C ASN A 71 3.52 11.07 10.17
N ARG A 72 3.75 10.82 11.47
CA ARG A 72 3.81 9.44 11.97
C ARG A 72 2.46 8.76 11.77
N PRO A 73 2.42 7.53 11.22
CA PRO A 73 1.18 6.79 11.11
C PRO A 73 0.58 6.54 12.49
N ARG A 74 -0.75 6.44 12.56
CA ARG A 74 -1.43 6.12 13.82
C ARG A 74 -0.98 4.75 14.31
N LYS A 75 -0.87 4.62 15.63
CA LYS A 75 -0.60 3.32 16.25
C LYS A 75 -1.79 2.39 16.01
N GLY A 76 -1.56 1.31 15.28
CA GLY A 76 -2.50 0.22 15.05
C GLY A 76 -2.26 -0.97 15.98
N HIS A 77 -2.80 -2.12 15.58
CA HIS A 77 -2.54 -3.43 16.17
C HIS A 77 -1.42 -4.14 15.40
N ASP A 78 -0.50 -4.77 16.11
CA ASP A 78 0.55 -5.63 15.56
C ASP A 78 0.21 -7.09 15.92
N ALA A 79 -0.07 -7.89 14.89
CA ALA A 79 -0.40 -9.31 15.04
C ALA A 79 0.85 -10.20 14.96
N GLY A 80 2.03 -9.63 14.68
CA GLY A 80 3.30 -10.36 14.56
C GLY A 80 3.44 -11.17 13.27
N ASP A 81 2.60 -10.91 12.26
CA ASP A 81 2.59 -11.62 10.97
C ASP A 81 3.43 -10.89 9.90
N HIS A 82 2.84 -9.91 9.22
CA HIS A 82 3.44 -9.12 8.16
C HIS A 82 3.12 -7.64 8.38
N PRO A 83 3.89 -6.68 7.82
CA PRO A 83 3.51 -5.28 7.85
C PRO A 83 2.16 -5.04 7.17
N PRO A 84 1.50 -3.89 7.42
CA PRO A 84 0.28 -3.51 6.72
C PRO A 84 0.44 -3.59 5.19
N ILE A 85 -0.69 -3.74 4.48
CA ILE A 85 -0.70 -3.76 3.01
C ILE A 85 -0.26 -2.39 2.48
N THR A 86 0.90 -2.32 1.84
CA THR A 86 1.60 -1.08 1.46
C THR A 86 2.12 -1.18 0.03
N PRO A 87 2.03 -0.12 -0.79
CA PRO A 87 2.67 -0.08 -2.10
C PRO A 87 4.19 -0.06 -1.96
N MET A 88 4.86 -1.02 -2.58
CA MET A 88 6.31 -1.21 -2.52
C MET A 88 7.03 -0.73 -3.78
N ARG A 89 6.31 -0.64 -4.90
CA ARG A 89 6.84 -0.22 -6.21
C ARG A 89 5.85 0.69 -6.93
N ALA A 90 6.36 1.63 -7.72
CA ALA A 90 5.54 2.39 -8.65
C ALA A 90 4.93 1.48 -9.72
N ALA A 91 3.73 1.81 -10.19
CA ALA A 91 3.07 1.11 -11.27
C ALA A 91 2.33 2.10 -12.17
N THR A 92 2.25 1.75 -13.44
CA THR A 92 1.41 2.39 -14.45
C THR A 92 0.36 1.40 -14.95
N GLU A 93 -0.69 1.91 -15.59
CA GLU A 93 -1.77 1.08 -16.16
C GLU A 93 -1.25 0.09 -17.21
N ALA A 94 -0.15 0.40 -17.90
CA ALA A 94 0.45 -0.49 -18.89
C ALA A 94 1.17 -1.71 -18.28
N GLU A 95 1.47 -1.68 -16.97
CA GLU A 95 2.26 -2.71 -16.29
C GLU A 95 1.43 -3.69 -15.44
N LEU A 96 0.10 -3.48 -15.34
CA LEU A 96 -0.83 -4.22 -14.48
C LEU A 96 -1.80 -5.08 -15.30
#